data_AF-A0A2H3JRW3-F1
#
_entry.id   AF-A0A2H3JRW3-F1
#
_cell.length_a   1.000
_cell.length_b   1.000
_cell.length_c   1.000
_cell.angle_alpha   90.00
_cell.angle_beta   90.00
_cell.angle_gamma   90.00
#
_symmetry.space_group_name_H-M   'P 1'
#
loop_
_entity.id
_entity.type
_entity.pdbx_description
1 polymer ?
#
loop_
_entity_poly.entity_id
_entity_poly.type
_entity_poly.pdbx_seq_one_letter_code
_entity_poly.pdbx_strand_id
1 'polypeptide(L)'
;MWFANCKDEGVVYHQFFDPIPIVLIALCFTVIENCIDEYATGVKEDIPFTATTYKGVFEQHYRCLDDLRKYTERREVDMLQKLQAKLHTTARFHSGATQLSDVNVSVISKDAFDAAIAEYYDESEIEQE
;
A
#
# COMPACT_ATOMS: atom_id res chain seq x y z
N MET A 1 -1.97 10.80 -0.77
CA MET A 1 -1.78 9.77 -1.82
C MET A 1 -0.89 8.70 -1.24
N TRP A 2 -1.23 7.41 -1.42
CA TRP A 2 -0.55 6.29 -0.73
C TRP A 2 0.72 5.78 -1.44
N PHE A 3 0.89 6.09 -2.74
CA PHE A 3 1.96 5.55 -3.58
C PHE A 3 2.55 6.59 -4.55
N ALA A 4 2.50 7.88 -4.22
CA ALA A 4 3.07 8.93 -5.08
C ALA A 4 4.61 8.99 -5.02
N ASN A 5 5.23 8.62 -3.89
CA ASN A 5 6.68 8.58 -3.73
C ASN A 5 7.13 7.48 -2.75
N CYS A 6 8.44 7.24 -2.66
CA CYS A 6 9.03 6.15 -1.89
C CYS A 6 8.86 6.26 -0.36
N LYS A 7 8.41 7.42 0.14
CA LYS A 7 8.15 7.68 1.55
C LYS A 7 6.67 7.67 1.92
N ASP A 8 5.79 7.44 0.94
CA ASP A 8 4.36 7.41 1.22
C ASP A 8 3.96 6.14 1.98
N GLU A 9 2.82 6.24 2.67
CA GLU A 9 2.31 5.22 3.58
C GLU A 9 2.19 3.83 2.93
N GLY A 10 1.77 3.76 1.67
CA GLY A 10 1.65 2.50 0.93
C GLY A 10 2.99 1.84 0.63
N VAL A 11 4.08 2.62 0.59
CA VAL A 11 5.44 2.11 0.40
C VAL A 11 6.08 1.75 1.73
N VAL A 12 5.97 2.63 2.72
CA VAL A 12 6.57 2.46 4.07
C VAL A 12 5.89 1.33 4.83
N TYR A 13 4.56 1.31 4.83
CA TYR A 13 3.74 0.33 5.55
C TYR A 13 3.23 -0.77 4.63
N HIS A 14 4.07 -1.24 3.71
CA HIS A 14 3.70 -2.16 2.63
C HIS A 14 2.96 -3.42 3.09
N GLN A 15 3.25 -3.92 4.28
CA GLN A 15 2.58 -5.08 4.87
C GLN A 15 1.05 -4.92 5.02
N PHE A 16 0.54 -3.69 5.12
CA PHE A 16 -0.90 -3.40 5.17
C PHE A 16 -1.50 -3.15 3.79
N PHE A 17 -0.67 -3.02 2.76
CA PHE A 17 -1.06 -2.79 1.38
C PHE A 17 -0.70 -3.96 0.45
N ASP A 18 -0.25 -5.09 1.00
CA ASP A 18 0.07 -6.31 0.28
C ASP A 18 -0.89 -7.45 0.68
N PRO A 19 -1.86 -7.82 -0.18
CA PRO A 19 -2.16 -7.23 -1.48
C PRO A 19 -2.97 -5.93 -1.34
N ILE A 20 -3.04 -5.08 -2.39
CA ILE A 20 -3.71 -3.77 -2.29
C ILE A 20 -5.16 -3.93 -1.78
N PRO A 21 -5.60 -3.17 -0.77
CA PRO A 21 -6.96 -3.28 -0.23
C PRO A 21 -8.02 -2.99 -1.29
N ILE A 22 -9.11 -3.78 -1.31
CA ILE A 22 -10.24 -3.56 -2.24
C ILE A 22 -10.86 -2.17 -2.07
N VAL A 23 -10.84 -1.63 -0.84
CA VAL A 23 -11.33 -0.29 -0.52
C VAL A 23 -10.53 0.80 -1.25
N LEU A 24 -9.22 0.59 -1.41
CA LEU A 24 -8.34 1.51 -2.14
C LEU A 24 -8.65 1.47 -3.64
N ILE A 25 -8.92 0.28 -4.19
CA ILE A 25 -9.32 0.11 -5.60
C ILE A 25 -10.67 0.79 -5.85
N ALA A 26 -11.65 0.58 -4.97
CA ALA A 26 -12.96 1.22 -5.06
C ALA A 26 -12.82 2.75 -5.06
N LEU A 27 -11.96 3.30 -4.20
CA LEU A 27 -11.69 4.73 -4.17
C LEU A 27 -11.06 5.23 -5.48
N CYS A 28 -10.09 4.50 -6.04
CA CYS A 28 -9.51 4.83 -7.35
C CYS A 28 -10.55 4.82 -8.47
N PHE A 29 -11.44 3.83 -8.51
CA PHE A 29 -12.53 3.78 -9.48
C PHE A 29 -13.50 4.95 -9.32
N THR A 30 -13.77 5.36 -8.08
CA THR A 30 -14.61 6.53 -7.79
C THR A 30 -13.98 7.82 -8.29
N VAL A 31 -12.66 7.99 -8.13
CA VAL A 31 -11.94 9.16 -8.68
C VAL A 31 -11.97 9.14 -10.21
N ILE A 32 -11.78 7.97 -10.83
CA ILE A 32 -11.88 7.84 -12.30
C ILE A 32 -13.28 8.20 -12.78
N GLU A 33 -14.33 7.73 -12.11
CA GLU A 33 -15.72 8.09 -12.45
C GLU A 33 -15.96 9.59 -12.31
N ASN A 34 -15.47 10.21 -11.23
CA ASN A 34 -15.52 11.67 -11.10
C ASN A 34 -14.83 12.40 -12.25
N CYS A 35 -13.64 11.96 -12.64
CA CYS A 35 -12.94 12.52 -13.80
C CYS A 35 -13.68 12.29 -15.13
N ILE A 36 -14.44 11.20 -15.27
CA ILE A 36 -15.29 10.96 -16.44
C ILE A 36 -16.50 11.90 -16.42
N ASP A 37 -17.13 12.07 -15.25
CA ASP A 37 -18.28 12.94 -15.06
C ASP A 37 -17.94 14.41 -15.35
N GLU A 38 -16.73 14.87 -14.99
CA GLU A 38 -16.23 16.21 -15.34
C GLU A 38 -16.32 16.50 -16.84
N TYR A 39 -16.33 15.48 -17.70
CA TYR A 39 -16.39 15.62 -19.16
C TYR A 39 -17.70 15.12 -19.77
N ALA A 40 -18.71 14.80 -18.97
CA ALA A 40 -19.95 14.17 -19.44
C ALA A 40 -20.70 15.02 -20.48
N THR A 41 -20.61 16.35 -20.39
CA THR A 41 -21.27 17.29 -21.33
C THR A 41 -20.41 17.61 -22.57
N GLY A 42 -19.22 17.02 -22.67
CA GLY A 42 -18.24 17.30 -23.73
C GLY A 42 -17.38 18.53 -23.47
N VAL A 43 -17.64 19.28 -22.40
CA VAL A 43 -16.82 20.37 -21.89
C VAL A 43 -16.41 20.03 -20.46
N LYS A 44 -15.20 20.41 -20.05
CA LYS A 44 -14.76 20.18 -18.67
C LYS A 44 -15.58 21.06 -17.71
N GLU A 45 -16.30 20.42 -16.81
CA GLU A 45 -16.97 21.02 -15.66
C GLU A 45 -16.19 20.72 -14.38
N ASP A 46 -16.13 21.68 -13.46
CA ASP A 46 -15.47 21.52 -12.17
C ASP A 46 -16.43 20.82 -11.19
N ILE A 47 -16.36 19.48 -11.15
CA ILE A 47 -17.18 18.65 -10.26
C ILE A 47 -16.36 18.28 -9.04
N PRO A 48 -16.67 18.81 -7.85
CA PRO A 48 -15.83 18.60 -6.68
C PRO A 48 -15.89 17.14 -6.21
N PHE A 49 -14.73 16.50 -6.11
CA PHE A 49 -14.58 15.17 -5.52
C PHE A 49 -14.77 15.22 -4.01
N THR A 50 -16.02 15.10 -3.55
CA THR A 50 -16.36 15.11 -2.12
C THR A 50 -17.07 13.82 -1.71
N ALA A 51 -16.94 13.47 -0.42
CA ALA A 51 -17.67 12.34 0.14
C ALA A 51 -19.19 12.51 -0.01
N THR A 52 -19.73 13.71 0.12
CA THR A 52 -21.18 13.96 -0.02
C THR A 52 -21.68 13.60 -1.41
N THR A 53 -20.91 13.95 -2.45
CA THR A 53 -21.28 13.72 -3.85
C THR A 53 -21.04 12.28 -4.29
N TYR A 54 -19.87 11.71 -3.95
CA TYR A 54 -19.40 10.44 -4.53
C TYR A 54 -19.50 9.24 -3.58
N LYS A 55 -20.01 9.39 -2.35
CA LYS A 55 -20.18 8.24 -1.44
C LYS A 55 -21.02 7.12 -2.05
N GLY A 56 -22.11 7.45 -2.76
CA GLY A 56 -22.96 6.44 -3.41
C GLY A 56 -22.20 5.66 -4.48
N VAL A 57 -21.44 6.37 -5.32
CA VAL A 57 -20.59 5.79 -6.38
C VAL A 57 -19.50 4.89 -5.77
N PHE A 58 -18.85 5.37 -4.71
CA PHE A 58 -17.85 4.60 -3.98
C PHE A 58 -18.43 3.30 -3.40
N GLU A 59 -19.58 3.39 -2.72
CA GLU A 59 -20.24 2.21 -2.14
C GLU A 59 -20.66 1.21 -3.22
N GLN A 60 -21.08 1.70 -4.39
CA GLN A 60 -21.41 0.85 -5.53
C GLN A 60 -20.18 0.13 -6.08
N HIS A 61 -19.07 0.83 -6.34
CA HIS A 61 -17.81 0.20 -6.77
C HIS A 61 -17.30 -0.81 -5.76
N TYR A 62 -17.35 -0.46 -4.47
CA TYR A 62 -16.95 -1.35 -3.39
C TYR A 62 -17.80 -2.63 -3.37
N ARG A 63 -19.13 -2.51 -3.47
CA ARG A 63 -20.03 -3.67 -3.54
C ARG A 63 -19.75 -4.54 -4.74
N CYS A 64 -19.55 -3.96 -5.92
CA CYS A 64 -19.19 -4.71 -7.12
C CYS A 64 -17.87 -5.48 -6.96
N LEU A 65 -16.85 -4.87 -6.37
CA LEU A 65 -15.56 -5.52 -6.10
C LEU A 65 -15.69 -6.63 -5.05
N ASP A 66 -16.49 -6.42 -4.01
CA ASP A 66 -16.76 -7.42 -2.97
C ASP A 66 -17.58 -8.61 -3.51
N ASP A 67 -18.57 -8.36 -4.38
CA ASP A 67 -19.32 -9.40 -5.07
C ASP A 67 -18.43 -10.17 -6.05
N LEU A 68 -17.55 -9.48 -6.79
CA LEU A 68 -16.55 -10.13 -7.64
C LEU A 68 -15.63 -11.03 -6.83
N ARG A 69 -15.12 -10.54 -5.69
CA ARG A 69 -14.28 -11.31 -4.76
C ARG A 69 -14.97 -12.61 -4.35
N LYS A 70 -16.20 -12.49 -3.82
CA LYS A 70 -17.02 -13.64 -3.38
C LYS A 70 -17.27 -14.61 -4.53
N TYR A 71 -17.53 -14.10 -5.74
CA TYR A 71 -17.78 -14.93 -6.91
C TYR A 71 -16.54 -15.72 -7.35
N THR A 72 -15.37 -15.09 -7.32
CA THR A 72 -14.10 -15.75 -7.68
C THR A 72 -13.64 -16.75 -6.62
N GLU A 73 -13.80 -16.43 -5.34
CA GLU A 73 -13.47 -17.33 -4.22
C GLU A 73 -14.30 -18.63 -4.27
N ARG A 74 -15.60 -18.53 -4.55
CA ARG A 74 -16.49 -19.71 -4.72
C ARG A 74 -16.09 -20.64 -5.85
N ARG A 75 -15.33 -20.16 -6.82
CA ARG A 75 -14.88 -20.91 -8.00
C ARG A 75 -13.41 -21.32 -7.91
N GLU A 76 -12.76 -21.07 -6.77
CA GLU A 76 -11.33 -21.32 -6.56
C GLU A 76 -10.45 -20.58 -7.59
N VAL A 77 -10.92 -19.41 -8.04
CA VAL A 77 -10.18 -18.54 -8.96
C VAL A 77 -9.59 -17.38 -8.16
N ASP A 78 -8.28 -17.21 -8.21
CA ASP A 78 -7.51 -16.19 -7.48
C ASP A 78 -7.36 -14.87 -8.26
N MET A 79 -8.26 -14.58 -9.21
CA MET A 79 -8.15 -13.46 -10.15
C MET A 79 -8.01 -12.12 -9.44
N LEU A 80 -8.87 -11.83 -8.45
CA LEU A 80 -8.82 -10.54 -7.74
C LEU A 80 -7.55 -10.42 -6.91
N GLN A 81 -7.12 -11.50 -6.24
CA GLN A 81 -5.88 -11.52 -5.46
C GLN A 81 -4.66 -11.26 -6.36
N LYS A 82 -4.59 -11.90 -7.52
CA LYS A 82 -3.56 -11.65 -8.54
C LYS A 82 -3.56 -10.21 -9.02
N LEU A 83 -4.74 -9.61 -9.23
CA LEU A 83 -4.86 -8.21 -9.62
C LEU A 83 -4.34 -7.27 -8.51
N GLN A 84 -4.77 -7.48 -7.26
CA GLN A 84 -4.33 -6.68 -6.11
C GLN A 84 -2.81 -6.77 -5.89
N ALA A 85 -2.22 -7.96 -6.02
CA ALA A 85 -0.77 -8.17 -5.92
C ALA A 85 0.00 -7.50 -7.07
N LYS A 86 -0.53 -7.59 -8.30
CA LYS A 86 0.05 -6.90 -9.46
C LYS A 86 0.01 -5.40 -9.27
N LEU A 87 -1.13 -4.86 -8.84
CA LEU A 87 -1.27 -3.43 -8.56
C LEU A 87 -0.33 -2.97 -7.45
N HIS A 88 -0.16 -3.76 -6.37
CA HIS A 88 0.79 -3.45 -5.31
C HIS A 88 2.22 -3.33 -5.84
N THR A 89 2.68 -4.35 -6.58
CA THR A 89 4.02 -4.38 -7.17
C THR A 89 4.23 -3.19 -8.12
N THR A 90 3.27 -2.93 -9.01
CA THR A 90 3.33 -1.81 -9.95
C THR A 90 3.32 -0.46 -9.24
N ALA A 91 2.48 -0.28 -8.22
CA ALA A 91 2.40 0.96 -7.47
C ALA A 91 3.75 1.26 -6.78
N ARG A 92 4.33 0.30 -6.06
CA ARG A 92 5.65 0.44 -5.43
C ARG A 92 6.75 0.80 -6.42
N PHE A 93 6.78 0.12 -7.57
CA PHE A 93 7.75 0.40 -8.62
C PHE A 93 7.66 1.85 -9.10
N HIS A 94 6.45 2.34 -9.39
CA HIS A 94 6.24 3.72 -9.83
C HIS A 94 6.44 4.77 -8.73
N SER A 95 6.35 4.38 -7.45
CA SER A 95 6.72 5.24 -6.32
C SER A 95 8.24 5.42 -6.17
N GLY A 96 9.06 4.70 -6.95
CA GLY A 96 10.52 4.67 -6.77
C GLY A 96 10.96 3.91 -5.52
N ALA A 97 10.13 2.97 -5.03
CA ALA A 97 10.46 2.12 -3.91
C ALA A 97 11.56 1.11 -4.31
N THR A 98 12.50 0.87 -3.40
CA THR A 98 13.44 -0.25 -3.52
C THR A 98 12.66 -1.57 -3.58
N GLN A 99 13.12 -2.52 -4.40
CA GLN A 99 12.49 -3.84 -4.47
C GLN A 99 12.55 -4.50 -3.10
N LEU A 100 11.47 -5.15 -2.68
CA LEU A 100 11.42 -5.82 -1.37
C LEU A 100 12.44 -6.96 -1.28
N SER A 101 12.87 -7.52 -2.41
CA SER A 101 13.97 -8.49 -2.50
C SER A 101 15.35 -7.92 -2.11
N ASP A 102 15.54 -6.60 -2.23
CA ASP A 102 16.81 -5.94 -1.93
C ASP A 102 16.91 -5.55 -0.44
N VAL A 103 15.80 -5.61 0.31
CA VAL A 103 15.80 -5.42 1.76
C VAL A 103 16.28 -6.72 2.41
N ASN A 104 17.57 -7.00 2.27
CA ASN A 104 18.26 -7.82 3.25
C ASN A 104 18.27 -7.00 4.54
N VAL A 105 17.36 -7.31 5.47
CA VAL A 105 17.58 -6.97 6.87
C VAL A 105 18.89 -7.65 7.22
N SER A 106 19.99 -6.89 7.28
CA SER A 106 21.25 -7.43 7.76
C SER A 106 20.98 -7.92 9.17
N VAL A 107 20.86 -9.23 9.33
CA VAL A 107 20.79 -9.86 10.64
C VAL A 107 21.99 -9.32 11.39
N ILE A 108 21.73 -8.64 12.51
CA ILE A 108 22.80 -8.15 13.39
C ILE A 108 23.69 -9.38 13.67
N SER A 109 24.96 -9.30 13.27
CA SER A 109 25.86 -10.44 13.36
C SER A 109 26.09 -10.78 14.83
N LYS A 110 26.43 -12.05 15.10
CA LYS A 110 26.85 -12.46 16.46
C LYS A 110 27.99 -11.59 16.98
N ASP A 111 28.91 -11.24 16.10
CA ASP A 111 30.03 -10.33 16.40
C ASP A 111 29.57 -8.95 16.89
N ALA A 112 28.45 -8.42 16.39
CA ALA A 112 27.91 -7.15 16.86
C ALA A 112 27.26 -7.28 18.26
N PHE A 113 26.69 -8.45 18.59
CA PHE A 113 26.26 -8.74 19.97
C PHE A 113 27.47 -8.93 20.89
N ASP A 114 28.50 -9.64 20.45
CA ASP A 114 29.72 -9.87 21.23
C ASP A 114 30.46 -8.54 21.51
N ALA A 115 30.53 -7.63 20.52
CA ALA A 115 31.11 -6.31 20.68
C ALA A 115 30.33 -5.45 21.69
N ALA A 116 28.99 -5.45 21.63
CA ALA A 116 28.17 -4.71 22.58
C ALA A 116 28.28 -5.26 24.01
N ILE A 117 28.42 -6.57 24.16
CA ILE A 117 28.66 -7.22 25.46
C ILE A 117 30.04 -6.81 26.00
N ALA A 118 31.07 -6.80 25.16
CA ALA A 118 32.41 -6.38 25.56
C ALA A 118 32.43 -4.91 26.03
N GLU A 119 31.80 -3.99 25.29
CA GLU A 119 31.69 -2.57 25.62
C GLU A 119 30.99 -2.35 26.98
N TYR A 120 29.91 -3.09 27.25
CA TYR A 120 29.20 -3.01 28.54
C TYR A 120 30.07 -3.36 29.75
N TYR A 121 30.92 -4.39 29.61
CA TYR A 121 31.83 -4.77 30.70
C TYR A 121 33.01 -3.81 30.83
N ASP A 122 33.52 -3.28 29.71
CA ASP A 122 34.62 -2.29 29.70
C ASP A 122 34.20 -0.97 30.37
N GLU A 123 32.98 -0.50 30.12
CA GLU A 123 32.42 0.69 30.79
C GLU A 123 32.21 0.48 32.30
N SER A 124 31.85 -0.75 32.71
CA SER A 124 31.63 -1.09 34.12
C SER A 124 32.91 -1.19 34.96
N GLU A 125 34.06 -1.36 34.30
CA GLU A 125 35.38 -1.36 34.96
C GLU A 125 35.96 0.05 35.11
N ILE A 126 35.55 1.02 34.29
CA ILE A 126 36.00 2.41 34.36
C ILE A 126 35.29 3.18 35.49
N GLU A 127 34.10 2.76 35.92
CA GLU A 127 33.35 3.40 37.02
C GLU A 127 33.82 3.03 38.44
N GLN A 128 34.86 2.18 38.59
CA GLN A 128 35.34 1.70 39.89
C GLN A 128 36.75 2.20 40.30
N GLU A 129 37.35 3.14 39.57
CA GLU A 129 38.58 3.88 39.96
C GLU A 129 38.29 5.34 40.36
#